data_AF-A0A845GFQ5-F1
#
_entry.id   AF-A0A845GFQ5-F1
#
_cell.length_a   1.000
_cell.length_b   1.000
_cell.length_c   1.000
_cell.angle_alpha   90.00
_cell.angle_beta   90.00
_cell.angle_gamma   90.00
#
_symmetry.space_group_name_H-M   'P 1'
#
loop_
_entity.id
_entity.type
_entity.pdbx_description
1 polymer ?
#
loop_
_entity_poly.entity_id
_entity_poly.type
_entity_poly.pdbx_seq_one_letter_code
_entity_poly.pdbx_strand_id
1 'polypeptide(L)'
;MSQHDCRLSGIINTNEATTIEMIHSAMAPFLQVKHVDFEQAMNEGSIEFDGGSLSLNIDFACAGSEYRDAELDTLFAKLSAMVDGPNWLEVFDYDTGNIEDARVPHFLGSTDERKLAQLQYALVEFGQWAEPVIGKDAVMAVEAMVLAKPRN
;
A
#
# COMPACT_ATOMS: atom_id res chain seq x y z
N MET A 1 -7.56 -21.25 -16.15
CA MET A 1 -6.74 -20.20 -15.51
C MET A 1 -6.68 -20.57 -14.04
N SER A 2 -5.47 -20.68 -13.46
CA SER A 2 -5.36 -20.93 -12.02
C SER A 2 -5.79 -19.66 -11.31
N GLN A 3 -6.66 -19.81 -10.31
CA GLN A 3 -7.01 -18.76 -9.37
C GLN A 3 -6.11 -18.96 -8.16
N HIS A 4 -5.60 -17.87 -7.61
CA HIS A 4 -4.64 -17.92 -6.52
C HIS A 4 -4.87 -16.78 -5.53
N ASP A 5 -4.25 -16.92 -4.37
CA ASP A 5 -4.44 -16.01 -3.26
C ASP A 5 -3.54 -14.79 -3.44
N CYS A 6 -4.16 -13.61 -3.38
CA CYS A 6 -3.50 -12.32 -3.32
C CYS A 6 -3.87 -11.60 -2.02
N ARG A 7 -3.07 -10.60 -1.65
CA ARG A 7 -3.34 -9.75 -0.50
C ARG A 7 -3.05 -8.29 -0.80
N LEU A 8 -3.95 -7.40 -0.42
CA LEU A 8 -3.72 -5.97 -0.36
C LEU A 8 -3.39 -5.60 1.08
N SER A 9 -2.20 -5.04 1.31
CA SER A 9 -1.72 -4.74 2.66
C SER A 9 -1.03 -3.39 2.74
N GLY A 10 -1.17 -2.73 3.88
CA GLY A 10 -0.41 -1.53 4.21
C GLY A 10 -1.21 -0.56 5.08
N ILE A 11 -0.53 0.51 5.48
CA ILE A 11 -1.12 1.58 6.29
C ILE A 11 -0.93 2.89 5.54
N ILE A 12 -1.99 3.66 5.40
CA ILE A 12 -1.97 4.97 4.75
C ILE A 12 -2.53 6.04 5.68
N ASN A 13 -1.90 7.20 5.67
CA ASN A 13 -2.37 8.37 6.40
C ASN A 13 -3.37 9.13 5.53
N THR A 14 -4.59 9.27 6.03
CA THR A 14 -5.66 9.98 5.34
C THR A 14 -5.66 11.46 5.74
N ASN A 15 -6.14 12.31 4.85
CA ASN A 15 -6.37 13.72 5.17
C ASN A 15 -7.52 13.89 6.20
N GLU A 16 -7.56 15.05 6.88
CA GLU A 16 -8.52 15.33 7.96
C GLU A 16 -9.99 15.29 7.51
N ALA A 17 -10.26 15.44 6.21
CA ALA A 17 -11.61 15.43 5.66
C ALA A 17 -12.13 14.01 5.37
N THR A 18 -11.27 13.00 5.44
CA THR A 18 -11.64 11.62 5.08
C THR A 18 -12.52 10.99 6.16
N THR A 19 -13.65 10.44 5.73
CA THR A 19 -14.58 9.71 6.61
C THR A 19 -14.65 8.24 6.25
N ILE A 20 -15.18 7.42 7.16
CA ILE A 20 -15.38 6.00 6.92
C ILE A 20 -16.33 5.73 5.73
N GLU A 21 -17.33 6.59 5.52
CA GLU A 21 -18.24 6.48 4.37
C GLU A 21 -17.52 6.76 3.05
N MET A 22 -16.57 7.69 3.05
CA MET A 22 -15.72 7.95 1.87
C MET A 22 -14.82 6.76 1.57
N ILE A 23 -14.22 6.15 2.60
CA ILE A 23 -13.39 4.94 2.48
C ILE A 23 -14.23 3.79 1.93
N HIS A 24 -15.41 3.54 2.52
CA HIS A 24 -16.32 2.50 2.04
C HIS A 24 -16.71 2.74 0.58
N SER A 25 -17.09 3.96 0.20
CA SER A 25 -17.42 4.32 -1.19
C SER A 25 -16.24 4.16 -2.16
N ALA A 26 -15.01 4.41 -1.69
CA ALA A 26 -13.81 4.18 -2.48
C ALA A 26 -13.57 2.69 -2.74
N MET A 27 -13.72 1.87 -1.69
CA MET A 27 -13.40 0.45 -1.71
C MET A 27 -14.51 -0.43 -2.28
N ALA A 28 -15.77 0.00 -2.21
CA ALA A 28 -16.93 -0.80 -2.57
C ALA A 28 -16.84 -1.47 -3.96
N PRO A 29 -16.38 -0.81 -5.04
CA PRO A 29 -16.27 -1.48 -6.34
C PRO A 29 -15.27 -2.64 -6.33
N PHE A 30 -14.10 -2.44 -5.71
CA PHE A 30 -13.07 -3.45 -5.61
C PHE A 30 -13.55 -4.63 -4.75
N LEU A 31 -14.10 -4.33 -3.56
CA LEU A 31 -14.59 -5.37 -2.64
C LEU A 31 -15.75 -6.17 -3.24
N GLN A 32 -16.65 -5.52 -3.97
CA GLN A 32 -17.74 -6.19 -4.66
C GLN A 32 -17.23 -7.20 -5.70
N VAL A 33 -16.24 -6.83 -6.50
CA VAL A 33 -15.64 -7.72 -7.51
C VAL A 33 -14.88 -8.88 -6.86
N LYS A 34 -14.20 -8.61 -5.73
CA LYS A 34 -13.47 -9.64 -4.99
C LYS A 34 -14.33 -10.42 -3.99
N HIS A 35 -15.65 -10.17 -3.97
CA HIS A 35 -16.61 -10.81 -3.05
C HIS A 35 -16.25 -10.67 -1.56
N VAL A 36 -15.68 -9.52 -1.18
CA VAL A 36 -15.37 -9.15 0.20
C VAL A 36 -16.45 -8.22 0.72
N ASP A 37 -16.99 -8.48 1.92
CA ASP A 37 -17.94 -7.60 2.59
C ASP A 37 -17.19 -6.58 3.46
N PHE A 38 -17.51 -5.29 3.30
CA PHE A 38 -16.80 -4.20 3.98
C PHE A 38 -17.01 -4.26 5.51
N GLU A 39 -18.24 -4.48 5.97
CA GLU A 39 -18.57 -4.50 7.40
C GLU A 39 -17.95 -5.73 8.08
N GLN A 40 -17.98 -6.89 7.41
CA GLN A 40 -17.30 -8.08 7.89
C GLN A 40 -15.78 -7.84 7.98
N ALA A 41 -15.16 -7.27 6.94
CA ALA A 41 -13.73 -6.99 6.94
C ALA A 41 -13.31 -6.00 8.04
N MET A 42 -14.16 -5.02 8.36
CA MET A 42 -13.97 -4.12 9.51
C MET A 42 -14.02 -4.86 10.85
N ASN A 43 -15.01 -5.75 11.02
CA ASN A 43 -15.15 -6.54 12.26
C ASN A 43 -14.01 -7.53 12.48
N GLU A 44 -13.40 -8.02 11.40
CA GLU A 44 -12.27 -8.96 11.42
C GLU A 44 -10.90 -8.26 11.57
N GLY A 45 -10.85 -6.92 11.50
CA GLY A 45 -9.60 -6.14 11.55
C GLY A 45 -8.81 -6.14 10.24
N SER A 46 -9.40 -6.64 9.15
CA SER A 46 -8.82 -6.59 7.80
C SER A 46 -8.91 -5.19 7.18
N ILE A 47 -9.82 -4.36 7.68
CA ILE A 47 -9.91 -2.92 7.42
C ILE A 47 -10.03 -2.24 8.78
N GLU A 48 -9.14 -1.31 9.10
CA GLU A 48 -9.22 -0.53 10.33
C GLU A 48 -9.02 0.95 10.00
N PHE A 49 -9.89 1.80 10.52
CA PHE A 49 -9.80 3.26 10.37
C PHE A 49 -9.96 3.95 11.71
N ASP A 50 -8.97 4.77 12.09
CA ASP A 50 -8.90 5.44 13.39
C ASP A 50 -9.08 6.96 13.31
N GLY A 51 -9.57 7.48 12.17
CA GLY A 51 -9.79 8.92 11.97
C GLY A 51 -8.60 9.68 11.42
N GLY A 52 -7.52 8.99 11.05
CA GLY A 52 -6.38 9.58 10.33
C GLY A 52 -5.46 8.55 9.68
N SER A 53 -5.59 7.27 10.06
CA SER A 53 -4.85 6.15 9.51
C SER A 53 -5.82 5.06 9.07
N LEU A 54 -5.67 4.61 7.82
CA LEU A 54 -6.36 3.47 7.26
C LEU A 54 -5.37 2.30 7.14
N SER A 55 -5.61 1.24 7.90
CA SER A 55 -4.88 -0.03 7.81
C SER A 55 -5.68 -1.02 6.99
N LEU A 56 -5.02 -1.65 6.02
CA LEU A 56 -5.60 -2.66 5.13
C LEU A 56 -4.79 -3.94 5.23
N ASN A 57 -5.49 -5.07 5.32
CA ASN A 57 -4.95 -6.41 5.21
C ASN A 57 -6.04 -7.33 4.64
N ILE A 58 -6.26 -7.23 3.32
CA ILE A 58 -7.40 -7.85 2.64
C ILE A 58 -6.91 -8.98 1.77
N ASP A 59 -7.29 -10.21 2.12
CA ASP A 59 -7.10 -11.38 1.28
C ASP A 59 -8.17 -11.42 0.18
N PHE A 60 -7.75 -11.68 -1.05
CA PHE A 60 -8.66 -11.80 -2.19
C PHE A 60 -8.11 -12.78 -3.23
N ALA A 61 -9.01 -13.37 -4.01
CA ALA A 61 -8.62 -14.23 -5.09
C ALA A 61 -8.30 -13.43 -6.36
N CYS A 62 -7.20 -13.78 -7.01
CA CYS A 62 -6.71 -13.17 -8.25
C CYS A 62 -6.42 -14.26 -9.29
N ALA A 63 -6.39 -13.92 -10.57
CA ALA A 63 -6.03 -14.84 -11.64
C ALA A 63 -4.94 -14.24 -12.55
N GLY A 64 -3.86 -14.99 -12.79
CA GLY A 64 -2.79 -14.54 -13.69
C GLY A 64 -2.10 -13.25 -13.23
N SER A 65 -1.86 -12.29 -14.13
CA SER A 65 -1.18 -11.01 -13.82
C SER A 65 -2.10 -9.93 -13.22
N GLU A 66 -3.13 -10.33 -12.48
CA GLU A 66 -4.16 -9.44 -11.89
C GLU A 66 -3.64 -8.54 -10.76
N TYR A 67 -2.35 -8.54 -10.43
CA TYR A 67 -1.73 -7.42 -9.70
C TYR A 67 -1.79 -6.08 -10.48
N ARG A 68 -2.22 -6.11 -11.77
CA ARG A 68 -2.56 -4.95 -12.61
C ARG A 68 -4.03 -4.98 -13.03
N ASP A 69 -4.91 -5.10 -12.05
CA ASP A 69 -6.36 -5.09 -12.25
C ASP A 69 -6.92 -3.67 -12.37
N ALA A 70 -7.93 -3.47 -13.22
CA ALA A 70 -8.53 -2.14 -13.41
C ALA A 70 -9.23 -1.64 -12.13
N GLU A 71 -9.73 -2.57 -11.33
CA GLU A 71 -10.36 -2.36 -10.03
C GLU A 71 -9.35 -1.90 -8.99
N LEU A 72 -8.14 -2.47 -8.98
CA LEU A 72 -7.04 -2.03 -8.13
C LEU A 72 -6.57 -0.64 -8.53
N ASP A 73 -6.39 -0.38 -9.84
CA ASP A 73 -6.03 0.96 -10.33
C ASP A 73 -7.08 2.01 -9.94
N THR A 74 -8.36 1.65 -10.05
CA THR A 74 -9.47 2.52 -9.63
C THR A 74 -9.45 2.76 -8.13
N LEU A 75 -9.22 1.71 -7.33
CA LEU A 75 -9.09 1.82 -5.88
C LEU A 75 -7.94 2.78 -5.51
N PHE A 76 -6.74 2.56 -6.06
CA PHE A 76 -5.58 3.40 -5.76
C PHE A 76 -5.76 4.85 -6.22
N ALA A 77 -6.44 5.07 -7.36
CA ALA A 77 -6.78 6.42 -7.80
C ALA A 77 -7.72 7.13 -6.80
N LYS A 78 -8.73 6.43 -6.28
CA LYS A 78 -9.64 6.99 -5.28
C LYS A 78 -8.96 7.24 -3.93
N LEU A 79 -8.17 6.28 -3.44
CA LEU A 79 -7.41 6.43 -2.20
C LEU A 79 -6.35 7.54 -2.30
N SER A 80 -5.75 7.73 -3.49
CA SER A 80 -4.80 8.82 -3.72
C SER A 80 -5.41 10.21 -3.52
N ALA A 81 -6.73 10.36 -3.67
CA ALA A 81 -7.42 11.62 -3.40
C ALA A 81 -7.74 11.85 -1.90
N MET A 82 -7.51 10.83 -1.06
CA MET A 82 -7.87 10.81 0.37
C MET A 82 -6.67 10.82 1.29
N VAL A 83 -5.45 10.72 0.77
CA VAL A 83 -4.21 10.70 1.55
C VAL A 83 -3.53 12.06 1.57
N ASP A 84 -2.81 12.32 2.66
CA ASP A 84 -1.85 13.43 2.73
C ASP A 84 -0.43 12.87 2.86
N GLY A 85 0.50 13.42 2.07
CA GLY A 85 1.89 13.02 2.11
C GLY A 85 2.19 11.68 1.44
N PRO A 86 3.43 11.20 1.60
CA PRO A 86 3.90 9.99 0.94
C PRO A 86 3.29 8.74 1.59
N ASN A 87 2.49 8.00 0.81
CA ASN A 87 1.84 6.77 1.26
C ASN A 87 1.98 5.69 0.19
N TRP A 88 1.95 4.42 0.61
CA TRP A 88 1.93 3.29 -0.30
C TRP A 88 1.13 2.12 0.29
N LEU A 89 0.60 1.29 -0.61
CA LEU A 89 0.04 -0.01 -0.29
C LEU A 89 0.81 -1.07 -1.08
N GLU A 90 0.78 -2.31 -0.64
CA GLU A 90 1.48 -3.42 -1.26
C GLU A 90 0.45 -4.47 -1.69
N VAL A 91 0.57 -4.94 -2.92
CA VAL A 91 -0.18 -6.10 -3.41
C VAL A 91 0.77 -7.30 -3.42
N PHE A 92 0.40 -8.33 -2.69
CA PHE A 92 1.11 -9.59 -2.64
C PHE A 92 0.43 -10.60 -3.58
N ASP A 93 1.22 -11.24 -4.43
CA ASP A 93 0.85 -12.32 -5.34
C ASP A 93 1.61 -13.60 -4.95
N TYR A 94 0.95 -14.50 -4.22
CA TYR A 94 1.58 -15.66 -3.62
C TYR A 94 1.87 -16.81 -4.60
N ASP A 95 1.38 -16.75 -5.85
CA ASP A 95 1.56 -17.83 -6.85
C ASP A 95 2.93 -17.79 -7.55
N THR A 96 3.75 -16.78 -7.27
CA THR A 96 5.10 -16.68 -7.84
C THR A 96 6.07 -17.76 -7.31
N GLY A 97 5.68 -18.51 -6.27
CA GLY A 97 6.53 -19.51 -5.63
C GLY A 97 7.75 -18.91 -4.89
N ASN A 98 7.86 -17.58 -4.86
CA ASN A 98 8.86 -16.82 -4.14
C ASN A 98 8.18 -15.65 -3.39
N ILE A 99 7.96 -15.84 -2.09
CA ILE A 99 7.34 -14.85 -1.19
C ILE A 99 8.09 -13.51 -1.13
N GLU A 100 9.37 -13.44 -1.53
CA GLU A 100 10.14 -12.18 -1.55
C GLU A 100 9.98 -11.39 -2.87
N ASP A 101 9.65 -12.05 -3.98
CA ASP A 101 9.38 -11.41 -5.30
C ASP A 101 7.88 -11.15 -5.54
N ALA A 102 7.04 -11.57 -4.60
CA ALA A 102 5.57 -11.53 -4.68
C ALA A 102 4.96 -10.15 -4.41
N ARG A 103 5.75 -9.11 -4.14
CA ARG A 103 5.25 -7.84 -3.58
C ARG A 103 5.37 -6.68 -4.55
N VAL A 104 4.25 -6.06 -4.88
CA VAL A 104 4.18 -4.90 -5.77
C VAL A 104 3.70 -3.67 -5.00
N PRO A 105 4.55 -2.64 -4.79
CA PRO A 105 4.13 -1.42 -4.13
C PRO A 105 3.35 -0.50 -5.09
N HIS A 106 2.28 0.10 -4.56
CA HIS A 106 1.45 1.12 -5.20
C HIS A 106 1.51 2.41 -4.40
N PHE A 107 2.12 3.44 -4.99
CA PHE A 107 2.30 4.75 -4.37
C PHE A 107 1.07 5.63 -4.56
N LEU A 108 0.64 6.29 -3.49
CA LEU A 108 -0.58 7.10 -3.44
C LEU A 108 -0.28 8.60 -3.32
N GLY A 109 -1.29 9.40 -3.64
CA GLY A 109 -1.26 10.86 -3.54
C GLY A 109 -0.99 11.57 -4.88
N SER A 110 -0.67 12.85 -4.80
CA SER A 110 -0.24 13.65 -5.94
C SER A 110 1.05 13.10 -6.59
N THR A 111 1.41 13.61 -7.76
CA THR A 111 2.63 13.17 -8.46
C THR A 111 3.89 13.32 -7.63
N ASP A 112 4.03 14.40 -6.86
CA ASP A 112 5.22 14.65 -6.05
C ASP A 112 5.21 13.82 -4.75
N GLU A 113 4.04 13.59 -4.16
CA GLU A 113 3.88 12.67 -3.03
C GLU A 113 4.22 11.23 -3.43
N ARG A 114 3.76 10.78 -4.60
CA ARG A 114 4.10 9.45 -5.12
C ARG A 114 5.58 9.25 -5.35
N LYS A 115 6.28 10.25 -5.91
CA LYS A 115 7.75 10.20 -6.06
C LYS A 115 8.45 10.14 -4.70
N LEU A 116 7.96 10.90 -3.72
CA LEU A 116 8.51 10.86 -2.37
C LEU A 116 8.25 9.52 -1.68
N ALA A 117 7.06 8.97 -1.80
CA ALA A 117 6.69 7.65 -1.30
C ALA A 117 7.57 6.56 -1.92
N GLN A 118 7.82 6.63 -3.22
CA GLN A 118 8.73 5.71 -3.91
C GLN A 118 10.16 5.78 -3.34
N LEU A 119 10.67 6.98 -3.07
CA LEU A 119 11.99 7.16 -2.46
C LEU A 119 12.04 6.61 -1.03
N GLN A 120 11.02 6.90 -0.22
CA GLN A 120 10.94 6.41 1.16
C GLN A 120 10.82 4.89 1.21
N TYR A 121 9.99 4.31 0.35
CA TYR A 121 9.88 2.86 0.18
C TYR A 121 11.23 2.24 -0.17
N ALA A 122 11.95 2.80 -1.15
CA ALA A 122 13.27 2.29 -1.54
C ALA A 122 14.30 2.35 -0.40
N LEU A 123 14.20 3.36 0.47
CA LEU A 123 15.04 3.47 1.66
C LEU A 123 14.68 2.41 2.72
N VAL A 124 13.40 2.15 2.95
CA VAL A 124 12.93 1.07 3.83
C VAL A 124 13.45 -0.28 3.35
N GLU A 125 13.32 -0.55 2.05
CA GLU A 125 13.83 -1.77 1.42
C GLU A 125 15.35 -1.88 1.51
N PHE A 126 16.07 -0.79 1.26
CA PHE A 126 17.52 -0.73 1.47
C PHE A 126 17.91 -1.06 2.91
N GLY A 127 17.20 -0.50 3.89
CA GLY A 127 17.46 -0.70 5.31
C GLY A 127 17.41 -2.17 5.72
N GLN A 128 16.46 -2.95 5.20
CA GLN A 128 16.32 -4.38 5.51
C GLN A 128 17.59 -5.19 5.20
N TRP A 129 18.29 -4.86 4.11
CA TRP A 129 19.51 -5.55 3.69
C TRP A 129 20.79 -4.89 4.22
N ALA A 130 20.78 -3.57 4.38
CA ALA A 130 21.95 -2.80 4.77
C ALA A 130 22.18 -2.80 6.28
N GLU A 131 21.12 -2.76 7.09
CA GLU A 131 21.23 -2.68 8.56
C GLU A 131 22.11 -3.78 9.16
N PRO A 132 22.01 -5.07 8.75
CA PRO A 132 22.89 -6.13 9.24
C PRO A 132 24.37 -5.95 8.85
N VAL A 133 24.68 -5.13 7.83
CA VAL A 133 26.03 -4.96 7.28
C VAL A 133 26.72 -3.71 7.84
N ILE A 134 26.01 -2.58 7.86
CA ILE A 134 26.58 -1.27 8.24
C ILE A 134 26.06 -0.74 9.58
N GLY A 135 25.09 -1.42 10.19
CA GLY A 135 24.44 -1.01 11.43
C GLY A 135 23.37 0.06 11.24
N LYS A 136 22.42 0.09 12.19
CA LYS A 136 21.26 0.98 12.17
C LYS A 136 21.60 2.46 12.04
N ASP A 137 22.59 2.93 12.81
CA ASP A 137 22.98 4.35 12.80
C ASP A 137 23.48 4.80 11.42
N ALA A 138 24.19 3.93 10.70
CA ALA A 138 24.68 4.22 9.36
C ALA A 138 23.55 4.24 8.33
N VAL A 139 22.57 3.32 8.43
CA VAL A 139 21.36 3.34 7.60
C VAL A 139 20.59 4.64 7.82
N MET A 140 20.33 5.01 9.07
CA MET A 140 19.64 6.26 9.41
C MET A 140 20.37 7.50 8.85
N ALA A 141 21.70 7.50 8.85
CA ALA A 141 22.48 8.57 8.25
C ALA A 141 22.32 8.65 6.72
N VAL A 142 22.25 7.51 6.03
CA VAL A 142 21.97 7.44 4.59
C VAL A 142 20.57 7.96 4.29
N GLU A 143 19.56 7.50 5.02
CA GLU A 143 18.17 7.97 4.87
C GLU A 143 18.06 9.48 5.03
N ALA A 144 18.62 10.02 6.12
CA ALA A 144 18.61 11.46 6.38
C ALA A 144 19.33 12.25 5.27
N MET A 145 20.47 11.76 4.79
CA MET A 145 21.22 12.39 3.70
C MET A 145 20.41 12.42 2.40
N VAL A 146 19.75 11.31 2.05
CA VAL A 146 18.97 11.19 0.81
C VAL A 146 17.72 12.06 0.87
N LEU A 147 16.99 12.04 1.99
CA LEU A 147 15.76 12.82 2.16
C LEU A 147 16.01 14.33 2.26
N ALA A 148 17.21 14.76 2.66
CA ALA A 148 17.61 16.16 2.71
C ALA A 148 18.01 16.75 1.33
N LYS A 149 18.14 15.93 0.28
CA LYS A 149 18.52 16.43 -1.04
C LYS A 149 17.37 17.25 -1.68
N PRO A 150 17.68 18.40 -2.31
CA PRO A 150 16.70 19.12 -3.11
C PRO A 150 16.15 18.23 -4.22
N ARG A 151 14.84 18.31 -4.45
CA ARG A 151 14.17 17.58 -5.53
C ARG A 151 14.18 18.47 -6.78
N ASN A 152 14.68 17.94 -7.89
CA ASN A 152 14.70 18.61 -9.19
C ASN A 152 13.38 18.38 -9.94
#